data_AF-A0A3M9YQN4-F1
#
_entry.id   AF-A0A3M9YQN4-F1
#
_cell.length_a   1.000
_cell.length_b   1.000
_cell.length_c   1.000
_cell.angle_alpha   90.00
_cell.angle_beta   90.00
_cell.angle_gamma   90.00
#
_symmetry.space_group_name_H-M   'P 1'
#
loop_
_entity.id
_entity.type
_entity.pdbx_description
1 polymer ?
#
loop_
_entity_poly.entity_id
_entity_poly.type
_entity_poly.pdbx_seq_one_letter_code
_entity_poly.pdbx_strand_id
1 'polypeptide(L)'
;MIGISHDPSPDTAAHAETLWPGQLHWLELLRDGLTFDLSGMTPGPASAFPVLAHRFDLPALPAGDDHEAMIFRPGPHLAAGGNSLPLVRTMLAVACDMVRHFDDLVAVGWGPAGTAIGRRFFESVTSAWLDGGPFPALGLTAFVETADGALQSEGLAFWIGQELRIEPPLSADRVAATRLGIRLVNHLVLTGGLSADDRITAPDGTRLVLRASRGRAIISVWRE
;
A
#
# COMPACT_ATOMS: atom_id res chain seq x y z
N MET A 1 1.39 -22.73 1.12
CA MET A 1 2.42 -23.50 1.84
C MET A 1 3.65 -22.61 1.87
N ILE A 2 3.92 -21.98 3.02
CA ILE A 2 5.06 -21.06 3.18
C ILE A 2 6.28 -21.93 3.52
N GLY A 3 7.29 -21.92 2.67
CA GLY A 3 8.55 -22.61 2.91
C GLY A 3 9.56 -21.63 3.50
N ILE A 4 10.07 -21.94 4.68
CA ILE A 4 11.24 -21.24 5.24
C ILE A 4 12.46 -21.93 4.63
N SER A 5 13.20 -21.22 3.77
CA SER A 5 14.41 -21.74 3.13
C SER A 5 15.62 -21.34 3.95
N HIS A 6 16.09 -22.26 4.80
CA HIS A 6 17.46 -22.20 5.32
C HIS A 6 18.13 -23.54 5.06
N ASP A 7 19.08 -23.56 4.13
CA ASP A 7 20.12 -24.57 4.09
C ASP A 7 21.47 -23.84 3.97
N PRO A 8 22.28 -23.77 5.03
CA PRO A 8 23.62 -23.20 4.93
C PRO A 8 24.51 -24.23 4.23
N SER A 9 24.57 -24.19 2.89
CA SER A 9 25.59 -24.93 2.16
C SER A 9 26.95 -24.30 2.42
N PRO A 10 27.96 -25.05 2.90
CA PRO A 10 29.30 -24.55 3.04
C PRO A 10 29.96 -24.64 1.66
N ASP A 11 29.71 -23.67 0.78
CA ASP A 11 30.51 -23.58 -0.43
C ASP A 11 30.92 -22.15 -0.77
N THR A 12 32.20 -22.07 -1.12
CA THR A 12 33.06 -20.91 -1.01
C THR A 12 33.10 -20.21 -2.36
N ALA A 13 32.02 -19.52 -2.71
CA ALA A 13 32.02 -18.56 -3.80
C ALA A 13 30.91 -17.53 -3.54
N ALA A 14 31.32 -16.34 -3.13
CA ALA A 14 30.43 -15.20 -2.92
C ALA A 14 29.68 -14.87 -4.21
N HIS A 15 28.47 -15.42 -4.37
CA HIS A 15 27.40 -14.65 -4.95
C HIS A 15 27.27 -13.44 -4.04
N ALA A 16 27.60 -12.25 -4.55
CA ALA A 16 27.28 -11.03 -3.85
C ALA A 16 25.75 -10.97 -3.75
N GLU A 17 25.21 -11.54 -2.67
CA GLU A 17 23.85 -11.28 -2.24
C GLU A 17 23.69 -9.79 -2.31
N THR A 18 22.73 -9.33 -3.10
CA THR A 18 22.42 -7.91 -3.14
C THR A 18 21.81 -7.63 -1.78
N LEU A 19 22.64 -7.20 -0.83
CA LEU A 19 22.24 -6.87 0.53
C LEU A 19 21.70 -5.45 0.55
N TRP A 20 20.69 -5.21 1.38
CA TRP A 20 20.37 -3.84 1.75
C TRP A 20 21.52 -3.28 2.61
N PRO A 21 22.04 -2.07 2.32
CA PRO A 21 23.11 -1.49 3.12
C PRO A 21 22.74 -1.44 4.61
N GLY A 22 23.57 -2.04 5.48
CA GLY A 22 23.42 -1.97 6.93
C GLY A 22 22.53 -3.03 7.59
N GLN A 23 21.97 -3.99 6.84
CA GLN A 23 21.23 -5.12 7.43
C GLN A 23 21.93 -6.45 7.17
N LEU A 24 22.54 -6.99 8.23
CA LEU A 24 23.16 -8.33 8.24
C LEU A 24 22.23 -9.41 8.82
N HIS A 25 21.07 -9.00 9.35
CA HIS A 25 20.10 -9.89 9.98
C HIS A 25 18.70 -9.59 9.45
N TRP A 26 18.21 -10.45 8.57
CA TRP A 26 16.84 -10.47 8.08
C TRP A 26 16.40 -11.92 7.86
N LEU A 27 15.10 -12.15 7.86
CA LEU A 27 14.50 -13.40 7.43
C LEU A 27 14.06 -13.24 5.98
N GLU A 28 14.53 -14.10 5.08
CA GLU A 28 13.99 -14.18 3.73
C GLU A 28 12.72 -15.03 3.72
N LEU A 29 11.66 -14.50 3.14
CA LEU A 29 10.37 -15.14 2.97
C LEU A 29 10.11 -15.35 1.48
N LEU A 30 9.80 -16.58 1.09
CA LEU A 30 9.54 -16.95 -0.30
C LEU A 30 8.07 -17.29 -0.53
N ARG A 31 7.47 -16.70 -1.56
CA ARG A 31 6.14 -17.05 -2.05
C ARG A 31 6.06 -16.88 -3.55
N ASP A 32 5.56 -17.90 -4.24
CA ASP A 32 5.32 -17.89 -5.70
C ASP A 32 6.56 -17.47 -6.53
N GLY A 33 7.76 -17.82 -6.04
CA GLY A 33 9.04 -17.47 -6.68
C GLY A 33 9.52 -16.04 -6.44
N LEU A 34 8.81 -15.25 -5.63
CA LEU A 34 9.21 -13.92 -5.17
C LEU A 34 9.82 -14.03 -3.76
N THR A 35 10.89 -13.27 -3.51
CA THR A 35 11.48 -13.17 -2.17
C THR A 35 11.24 -11.82 -1.54
N PHE A 36 11.02 -11.84 -0.23
CA PHE A 36 10.73 -10.69 0.60
C PHE A 36 11.59 -10.75 1.85
N ASP A 37 12.06 -9.59 2.29
CA ASP A 37 12.87 -9.48 3.49
C ASP A 37 12.00 -9.01 4.66
N LEU A 38 12.11 -9.71 5.79
CA LEU A 38 11.57 -9.28 7.07
C LEU A 38 12.69 -8.94 8.05
N SER A 39 12.61 -7.77 8.68
CA SER A 39 13.61 -7.30 9.65
C SER A 39 12.99 -6.59 10.85
N GLY A 40 13.82 -6.27 11.84
CA GLY A 40 13.37 -5.72 13.13
C GLY A 40 13.08 -6.78 14.17
N MET A 41 13.66 -7.98 14.01
CA MET A 41 13.52 -9.09 14.94
C MET A 41 14.88 -9.43 15.56
N THR A 42 14.88 -9.80 16.84
CA THR A 42 16.05 -10.38 17.52
C THR A 42 16.52 -11.66 16.80
N PRO A 43 17.84 -11.90 16.64
CA PRO A 43 18.98 -11.15 17.18
C PRO A 43 19.42 -9.92 16.37
N GLY A 44 18.69 -9.56 15.30
CA GLY A 44 18.98 -8.36 14.51
C GLY A 44 18.63 -7.05 15.23
N PRO A 45 19.09 -5.91 14.69
CA PRO A 45 18.71 -4.59 15.22
C PRO A 45 17.22 -4.32 15.02
N ALA A 46 16.64 -3.50 15.90
CA ALA A 46 15.29 -2.96 15.72
C ALA A 46 15.21 -2.16 14.41
N SER A 47 14.05 -2.23 13.74
CA SER A 47 13.82 -1.37 12.57
C SER A 47 13.44 0.04 13.01
N ALA A 48 13.74 1.03 12.18
CA ALA A 48 13.25 2.39 12.40
C ALA A 48 11.72 2.42 12.38
N PHE A 49 11.12 3.12 13.34
CA PHE A 49 9.67 3.30 13.37
C PHE A 49 9.22 4.17 12.19
N PRO A 50 8.19 3.77 11.42
CA PRO A 50 7.78 4.51 10.23
C PRO A 50 7.12 5.84 10.60
N VAL A 51 7.23 6.81 9.69
CA VAL A 51 6.44 8.05 9.78
C VAL A 51 5.02 7.75 9.28
N LEU A 52 4.03 7.91 10.17
CA LEU A 52 2.63 7.64 9.89
C LEU A 52 1.82 8.93 10.01
N ALA A 53 0.96 9.19 9.03
CA ALA A 53 0.10 10.38 8.96
C ALA A 53 -1.38 10.03 9.03
N HIS A 54 -1.77 8.85 8.55
CA HIS A 54 -3.18 8.45 8.43
C HIS A 54 -3.46 7.17 9.20
N ARG A 55 -4.64 7.07 9.81
CA ARG A 55 -5.05 5.87 10.55
C ARG A 55 -6.41 5.35 10.08
N PHE A 56 -6.55 4.03 10.03
CA PHE A 56 -7.78 3.33 9.69
C PHE A 56 -8.04 2.21 10.70
N ASP A 57 -9.25 2.14 11.25
CA ASP A 57 -9.62 1.16 12.28
C ASP A 57 -8.68 1.17 13.51
N LEU A 58 -8.22 2.36 13.90
CA LEU A 58 -7.33 2.55 15.04
C LEU A 58 -7.78 3.75 15.89
N PRO A 59 -7.72 3.66 17.23
CA PRO A 59 -8.12 4.76 18.12
C PRO A 59 -7.14 5.94 18.03
N ALA A 60 -5.85 5.67 17.88
CA ALA A 60 -4.76 6.64 17.75
C ALA A 60 -3.70 6.13 16.77
N LEU A 61 -2.81 7.02 16.33
CA LEU A 61 -1.63 6.61 15.55
C LEU A 61 -0.62 5.93 16.49
N PRO A 62 -0.08 4.74 16.13
CA PRO A 62 1.03 4.14 16.85
C PRO A 62 2.28 5.04 16.83
N ALA A 63 3.04 5.02 17.92
CA ALA A 63 4.27 5.80 18.08
C ALA A 63 5.43 4.91 18.56
N GLY A 64 6.65 5.26 18.15
CA GLY A 64 7.85 4.46 18.42
C GLY A 64 8.31 4.41 19.88
N ASP A 65 7.81 5.30 20.74
CA ASP A 65 8.09 5.26 22.18
C ASP A 65 7.36 4.10 22.87
N ASP A 66 6.21 3.68 22.31
CA ASP A 66 5.33 2.65 22.87
C ASP A 66 5.34 1.34 22.07
N HIS A 67 5.93 1.34 20.86
CA HIS A 67 5.83 0.23 19.92
C HIS A 67 7.15 -0.02 19.18
N GLU A 68 7.41 -1.30 18.90
CA GLU A 68 8.48 -1.72 18.01
C GLU A 68 7.95 -1.90 16.58
N ALA A 69 8.85 -1.75 15.60
CA ALA A 69 8.52 -1.92 14.19
C ALA A 69 9.29 -3.09 13.57
N MET A 70 8.57 -3.89 12.78
CA MET A 70 9.15 -4.81 11.81
C MET A 70 8.96 -4.23 10.40
N ILE A 71 9.96 -4.36 9.55
CA ILE A 71 9.90 -3.92 8.15
C ILE A 71 9.80 -5.16 7.27
N PHE A 72 8.78 -5.18 6.42
CA PHE A 72 8.56 -6.19 5.41
C PHE A 72 8.60 -5.55 4.03
N ARG A 73 9.47 -6.03 3.14
CA ARG A 73 9.73 -5.40 1.84
C ARG A 73 10.15 -6.41 0.77
N PRO A 74 10.05 -6.07 -0.52
CA PRO A 74 10.60 -6.91 -1.60
C PRO A 74 12.12 -7.05 -1.46
N GLY A 75 12.65 -8.22 -1.81
CA GLY A 75 14.10 -8.42 -1.89
C GLY A 75 14.76 -7.47 -2.90
N PRO A 76 16.05 -7.13 -2.76
CA PRO A 76 16.72 -6.11 -3.58
C PRO A 76 16.64 -6.32 -5.09
N HIS A 77 16.63 -7.58 -5.53
CA HIS A 77 16.51 -7.93 -6.94
C HIS A 77 15.11 -7.62 -7.53
N LEU A 78 14.09 -7.46 -6.69
CA LEU A 78 12.74 -7.06 -7.08
C LEU A 78 12.51 -5.55 -6.97
N ALA A 79 13.47 -4.78 -6.42
CA ALA A 79 13.27 -3.37 -6.10
C ALA A 79 12.88 -2.51 -7.30
N ALA A 80 13.46 -2.79 -8.48
CA ALA A 80 13.16 -2.06 -9.72
C ALA A 80 11.69 -2.18 -10.19
N GLY A 81 10.98 -3.23 -9.75
CA GLY A 81 9.56 -3.48 -10.04
C GLY A 81 8.68 -3.49 -8.78
N GLY A 82 9.17 -2.92 -7.68
CA GLY A 82 8.57 -3.04 -6.34
C GLY A 82 7.16 -2.47 -6.20
N ASN A 83 6.70 -1.71 -7.18
CA ASN A 83 5.35 -1.14 -7.24
C ASN A 83 4.40 -1.84 -8.21
N SER A 84 4.84 -2.93 -8.86
CA SER A 84 3.96 -3.71 -9.73
C SER A 84 2.85 -4.40 -8.93
N LEU A 85 1.61 -4.31 -9.43
CA LEU A 85 0.44 -4.88 -8.74
C LEU A 85 0.60 -6.38 -8.41
N PRO A 86 1.12 -7.25 -9.29
CA PRO A 86 1.29 -8.67 -8.96
C PRO A 86 2.27 -8.91 -7.80
N LEU A 87 3.38 -8.16 -7.77
CA LEU A 87 4.38 -8.27 -6.70
C LEU A 87 3.78 -7.82 -5.38
N VAL A 88 3.16 -6.64 -5.34
CA VAL A 88 2.61 -6.10 -4.09
C VAL A 88 1.42 -6.92 -3.63
N ARG A 89 0.61 -7.47 -4.54
CA ARG A 89 -0.45 -8.43 -4.21
C ARG A 89 0.12 -9.68 -3.52
N THR A 90 1.23 -10.21 -4.01
CA THR A 90 1.90 -11.37 -3.38
C THR A 90 2.49 -10.99 -2.01
N MET A 91 3.11 -9.81 -1.91
CA MET A 91 3.62 -9.27 -0.64
C MET A 91 2.50 -9.15 0.40
N LEU A 92 1.37 -8.55 0.01
CA LEU A 92 0.23 -8.37 0.91
C LEU A 92 -0.43 -9.70 1.27
N ALA A 93 -0.36 -10.73 0.42
CA ALA A 93 -0.76 -12.08 0.78
C ALA A 93 0.15 -12.69 1.86
N VAL A 94 1.47 -12.51 1.76
CA VAL A 94 2.41 -12.94 2.83
C VAL A 94 2.12 -12.16 4.11
N ALA A 95 2.00 -10.84 4.04
CA ALA A 95 1.69 -10.01 5.20
C ALA A 95 0.35 -10.41 5.85
N CYS A 96 -0.67 -10.73 5.05
CA CYS A 96 -1.98 -11.18 5.54
C CYS A 96 -1.90 -12.52 6.28
N ASP A 97 -1.04 -13.45 5.82
CA ASP A 97 -0.79 -14.69 6.55
C ASP A 97 0.01 -14.42 7.84
N MET A 98 1.01 -13.54 7.79
CA MET A 98 1.83 -13.18 8.95
C MET A 98 1.03 -12.54 10.08
N VAL A 99 0.15 -11.59 9.79
CA VAL A 99 -0.62 -10.84 10.82
C VAL A 99 -1.53 -11.74 11.66
N ARG A 100 -1.80 -12.97 11.20
CA ARG A 100 -2.56 -14.00 11.94
C ARG A 100 -1.72 -14.69 13.02
N HIS A 101 -0.40 -14.55 12.97
CA HIS A 101 0.53 -15.16 13.92
C HIS A 101 1.07 -14.18 14.97
N PHE A 102 0.77 -12.89 14.85
CA PHE A 102 1.17 -11.86 15.81
C PHE A 102 -0.06 -11.30 16.53
N ASP A 103 -0.41 -11.89 17.67
CA ASP A 103 -1.59 -11.47 18.45
C ASP A 103 -1.46 -10.03 18.98
N ASP A 104 -0.23 -9.62 19.31
CA ASP A 104 0.10 -8.28 19.82
C ASP A 104 0.31 -7.23 18.71
N LEU A 105 0.10 -7.60 17.43
CA LEU A 105 0.25 -6.65 16.33
C LEU A 105 -0.86 -5.60 16.38
N VAL A 106 -0.48 -4.36 16.64
CA VAL A 106 -1.39 -3.21 16.73
C VAL A 106 -1.85 -2.74 15.35
N ALA A 107 -0.92 -2.59 14.40
CA ALA A 107 -1.22 -2.05 13.08
C ALA A 107 -0.25 -2.56 12.00
N VAL A 108 -0.72 -2.55 10.76
CA VAL A 108 0.12 -2.68 9.57
C VAL A 108 0.36 -1.29 8.99
N GLY A 109 1.63 -0.92 8.84
CA GLY A 109 2.03 0.34 8.21
C GLY A 109 2.20 0.19 6.69
N TRP A 110 1.72 1.17 5.92
CA TRP A 110 1.98 1.26 4.48
C TRP A 110 2.72 2.55 4.16
N GLY A 111 4.04 2.43 3.99
CA GLY A 111 4.95 3.55 3.76
C GLY A 111 4.56 4.48 2.60
N PRO A 112 4.19 3.97 1.42
CA PRO A 112 3.88 4.82 0.26
C PRO A 112 2.74 5.83 0.47
N ALA A 113 1.83 5.55 1.40
CA ALA A 113 0.75 6.45 1.77
C ALA A 113 0.85 6.95 3.22
N GLY A 114 1.90 6.59 3.96
CA GLY A 114 2.05 6.93 5.38
C GLY A 114 0.87 6.48 6.25
N THR A 115 0.24 5.34 5.96
CA THR A 115 -0.95 4.89 6.67
C THR A 115 -0.62 3.83 7.71
N ALA A 116 -1.44 3.76 8.76
CA ALA A 116 -1.53 2.63 9.67
C ALA A 116 -2.96 2.07 9.63
N ILE A 117 -3.09 0.77 9.45
CA ILE A 117 -4.38 0.07 9.43
C ILE A 117 -4.41 -1.00 10.52
N GLY A 118 -5.49 -1.04 11.30
CA GLY A 118 -5.67 -2.02 12.37
C GLY A 118 -5.63 -3.46 11.84
N ARG A 119 -5.08 -4.38 12.64
CA ARG A 119 -4.82 -5.79 12.27
C ARG A 119 -6.04 -6.48 11.64
N ARG A 120 -7.18 -6.44 12.32
CA ARG A 120 -8.42 -7.12 11.88
C ARG A 120 -8.96 -6.52 10.59
N PHE A 121 -8.97 -5.19 10.49
CA PHE A 121 -9.44 -4.54 9.28
C PHE A 121 -8.52 -4.82 8.09
N PHE A 122 -7.20 -4.76 8.27
CA PHE A 122 -6.22 -5.14 7.26
C PHE A 122 -6.44 -6.58 6.76
N GLU A 123 -6.56 -7.53 7.68
CA GLU A 123 -6.81 -8.93 7.34
C GLU A 123 -8.10 -9.07 6.51
N SER A 124 -9.18 -8.42 6.94
CA SER A 124 -10.48 -8.49 6.27
C SER A 124 -10.43 -7.92 4.85
N VAL A 125 -9.91 -6.70 4.66
CA VAL A 125 -9.92 -6.05 3.34
C VAL A 125 -8.92 -6.68 2.38
N THR A 126 -7.78 -7.13 2.91
CA THR A 126 -6.75 -7.78 2.10
C THR A 126 -7.19 -9.17 1.66
N SER A 127 -7.76 -9.98 2.55
CA SER A 127 -8.29 -11.30 2.18
C SER A 127 -9.38 -11.18 1.11
N ALA A 128 -10.34 -10.26 1.29
CA ALA A 128 -11.40 -10.05 0.31
C ALA A 128 -10.86 -9.64 -1.07
N TRP A 129 -9.82 -8.80 -1.13
CA TRP A 129 -9.17 -8.43 -2.38
C TRP A 129 -8.41 -9.60 -3.02
N LEU A 130 -7.70 -10.39 -2.20
CA LEU A 130 -6.99 -11.58 -2.67
C LEU A 130 -7.95 -12.61 -3.28
N ASP A 131 -9.18 -12.70 -2.75
CA ASP A 131 -10.26 -13.56 -3.27
C ASP A 131 -10.97 -12.98 -4.51
N GLY A 132 -10.49 -11.87 -5.07
CA GLY A 132 -11.01 -11.25 -6.28
C GLY A 132 -11.99 -10.10 -6.04
N GLY A 133 -12.11 -9.64 -4.79
CA GLY A 133 -12.83 -8.43 -4.43
C GLY A 133 -12.14 -7.13 -4.93
N PRO A 134 -12.68 -5.96 -4.57
CA PRO A 134 -12.11 -4.68 -4.94
C PRO A 134 -10.77 -4.42 -4.26
N PHE A 135 -9.93 -3.61 -4.91
CA PHE A 135 -8.68 -3.12 -4.35
C PHE A 135 -8.92 -2.40 -3.00
N PRO A 136 -8.12 -2.68 -1.95
CA PRO A 136 -8.33 -2.12 -0.62
C PRO A 136 -7.75 -0.70 -0.57
N ALA A 137 -8.50 0.24 -1.14
CA ALA A 137 -8.06 1.63 -1.29
C ALA A 137 -7.69 2.27 0.06
N LEU A 138 -8.52 2.11 1.10
CA LEU A 138 -8.17 2.58 2.43
C LEU A 138 -7.10 1.67 3.05
N GLY A 139 -6.02 2.26 3.56
CA GLY A 139 -4.86 1.54 4.04
C GLY A 139 -3.75 1.47 2.99
N LEU A 140 -4.05 1.15 1.72
CA LEU A 140 -3.03 1.21 0.64
C LEU A 140 -2.91 2.57 -0.05
N THR A 141 -3.89 3.45 0.23
CA THR A 141 -3.91 4.87 -0.08
C THR A 141 -4.59 5.61 1.08
N ALA A 142 -4.47 6.93 1.10
CA ALA A 142 -5.24 7.81 1.98
C ALA A 142 -5.95 8.91 1.16
N PHE A 143 -6.87 9.63 1.81
CA PHE A 143 -7.48 10.84 1.25
C PHE A 143 -7.34 12.00 2.23
N VAL A 144 -6.91 13.15 1.73
CA VAL A 144 -6.75 14.38 2.48
C VAL A 144 -7.57 15.50 1.86
N GLU A 145 -8.09 16.37 2.72
CA GLU A 145 -8.68 17.63 2.29
C GLU A 145 -7.58 18.65 2.00
N THR A 146 -7.63 19.26 0.82
CA THR A 146 -6.71 20.35 0.48
C THR A 146 -7.30 21.70 0.86
N ALA A 147 -6.46 22.74 0.95
CA ALA A 147 -6.86 24.07 1.43
C ALA A 147 -7.98 24.73 0.60
N ASP A 148 -8.15 24.34 -0.66
CA ASP A 148 -9.20 24.79 -1.57
C ASP A 148 -10.46 23.90 -1.54
N GLY A 149 -10.54 22.94 -0.61
CA GLY A 149 -11.70 22.11 -0.36
C GLY A 149 -11.80 20.86 -1.23
N ALA A 150 -10.84 20.59 -2.12
CA ALA A 150 -10.80 19.33 -2.84
C ALA A 150 -10.46 18.15 -1.91
N LEU A 151 -10.74 16.94 -2.37
CA LEU A 151 -10.31 15.70 -1.72
C LEU A 151 -9.24 15.05 -2.60
N GLN A 152 -8.01 14.91 -2.09
CA GLN A 152 -6.88 14.38 -2.85
C GLN A 152 -6.38 13.07 -2.24
N SER A 153 -5.97 12.12 -3.07
CA SER A 153 -5.34 10.90 -2.57
C SER A 153 -3.88 11.13 -2.19
N GLU A 154 -3.38 10.27 -1.31
CA GLU A 154 -1.96 10.11 -1.04
C GLU A 154 -1.57 8.63 -1.20
N GLY A 155 -0.49 8.39 -1.93
CA GLY A 155 0.09 7.08 -2.17
C GLY A 155 -0.52 6.32 -3.36
N LEU A 156 -1.51 6.88 -4.06
CA LEU A 156 -2.00 6.28 -5.32
C LEU A 156 -0.91 6.34 -6.40
N ALA A 157 -0.04 7.37 -6.36
CA ALA A 157 1.06 7.50 -7.30
C ALA A 157 2.07 6.35 -7.22
N PHE A 158 2.18 5.66 -6.09
CA PHE A 158 2.98 4.44 -6.02
C PHE A 158 2.50 3.38 -7.02
N TRP A 159 1.18 3.21 -7.14
CA TRP A 159 0.56 2.18 -7.97
C TRP A 159 0.52 2.53 -9.45
N ILE A 160 0.17 3.78 -9.77
CA ILE A 160 -0.15 4.19 -11.16
C ILE A 160 0.61 5.44 -11.62
N GLY A 161 1.51 5.99 -10.80
CA GLY A 161 2.25 7.21 -11.11
C GLY A 161 1.45 8.52 -11.03
N GLN A 162 0.19 8.46 -10.59
CA GLN A 162 -0.73 9.59 -10.52
C GLN A 162 -1.51 9.58 -9.21
N GLU A 163 -1.71 10.74 -8.61
CA GLU A 163 -2.68 10.94 -7.53
C GLU A 163 -4.06 11.29 -8.10
N LEU A 164 -5.12 10.95 -7.36
CA LEU A 164 -6.50 11.30 -7.65
C LEU A 164 -6.88 12.57 -6.90
N ARG A 165 -7.62 13.46 -7.54
CA ARG A 165 -8.13 14.68 -6.93
C ARG A 165 -9.60 14.90 -7.31
N ILE A 166 -10.48 14.88 -6.32
CA ILE A 166 -11.91 15.16 -6.49
C ILE A 166 -12.12 16.63 -6.18
N GLU A 167 -12.50 17.39 -7.20
CA GLU A 167 -12.58 18.84 -7.13
C GLU A 167 -13.92 19.30 -6.53
N PRO A 168 -13.98 20.47 -5.88
CA PRO A 168 -15.25 21.09 -5.52
C PRO A 168 -16.12 21.35 -6.76
N PRO A 169 -17.46 21.30 -6.63
CA PRO A 169 -18.22 20.99 -5.42
C PRO A 169 -18.43 19.49 -5.18
N LEU A 170 -17.83 18.60 -6.00
CA LEU A 170 -18.02 17.15 -5.85
C LEU A 170 -17.45 16.62 -4.53
N SER A 171 -16.47 17.31 -3.97
CA SER A 171 -15.86 17.03 -2.68
C SER A 171 -16.60 17.59 -1.45
N ALA A 172 -17.70 18.35 -1.62
CA ALA A 172 -18.35 19.05 -0.50
C ALA A 172 -18.95 18.09 0.54
N ASP A 173 -19.58 16.99 0.10
CA ASP A 173 -19.92 15.87 0.98
C ASP A 173 -18.72 14.93 1.07
N ARG A 174 -17.98 15.02 2.17
CA ARG A 174 -16.76 14.24 2.41
C ARG A 174 -17.02 12.74 2.38
N VAL A 175 -18.12 12.26 2.92
CA VAL A 175 -18.43 10.83 2.97
C VAL A 175 -18.74 10.31 1.57
N ALA A 176 -19.56 11.05 0.80
CA ALA A 176 -19.84 10.70 -0.58
C ALA A 176 -18.59 10.77 -1.46
N ALA A 177 -17.76 11.79 -1.29
CA ALA A 177 -16.52 11.99 -2.02
C ALA A 177 -15.49 10.89 -1.73
N THR A 178 -15.30 10.49 -0.47
CA THR A 178 -14.41 9.36 -0.13
C THR A 178 -14.93 8.05 -0.73
N ARG A 179 -16.24 7.78 -0.68
CA ARG A 179 -16.83 6.59 -1.32
C ARG A 179 -16.63 6.60 -2.84
N LEU A 180 -16.74 7.76 -3.48
CA LEU A 180 -16.41 7.93 -4.88
C LEU A 180 -14.92 7.66 -5.12
N GLY A 181 -14.04 8.28 -4.34
CA GLY A 181 -12.59 8.13 -4.40
C GLY A 181 -12.16 6.67 -4.32
N ILE A 182 -12.69 5.90 -3.37
CA ILE A 182 -12.41 4.46 -3.24
C ILE A 182 -12.74 3.70 -4.53
N ARG A 183 -13.89 3.99 -5.15
CA ARG A 183 -14.28 3.33 -6.41
C ARG A 183 -13.38 3.73 -7.57
N LEU A 184 -13.01 5.01 -7.66
CA LEU A 184 -12.12 5.52 -8.69
C LEU A 184 -10.72 4.95 -8.55
N VAL A 185 -10.18 4.89 -7.33
CA VAL A 185 -8.90 4.24 -7.04
C VAL A 185 -8.93 2.79 -7.51
N ASN A 186 -9.96 2.02 -7.14
CA ASN A 186 -10.09 0.64 -7.60
C ASN A 186 -10.09 0.54 -9.14
N HIS A 187 -10.86 1.39 -9.83
CA HIS A 187 -10.91 1.40 -11.29
C HIS A 187 -9.53 1.74 -11.89
N LEU A 188 -8.89 2.82 -11.43
CA LEU A 188 -7.62 3.31 -11.95
C LEU A 188 -6.47 2.34 -11.71
N VAL A 189 -6.44 1.65 -10.56
CA VAL A 189 -5.43 0.61 -10.30
C VAL A 189 -5.58 -0.55 -11.27
N LEU A 190 -6.81 -0.94 -11.62
CA LEU A 190 -7.07 -2.01 -12.59
C LEU A 190 -6.75 -1.60 -14.03
N THR A 191 -6.95 -0.33 -14.40
CA THR A 191 -6.69 0.17 -15.76
C THR A 191 -5.27 0.70 -15.97
N GLY A 192 -4.48 0.87 -14.90
CA GLY A 192 -3.12 1.41 -14.98
C GLY A 192 -3.08 2.94 -15.08
N GLY A 193 -4.02 3.63 -14.42
CA GLY A 193 -4.14 5.08 -14.44
C GLY A 193 -4.87 5.63 -15.67
N LEU A 194 -4.61 6.89 -15.99
CA LEU A 194 -5.32 7.66 -17.01
C LEU A 194 -4.34 8.19 -18.07
N SER A 195 -4.47 7.68 -19.30
CA SER A 195 -3.61 8.06 -20.44
C SER A 195 -4.16 9.23 -21.28
N ALA A 196 -5.48 9.42 -21.27
CA ALA A 196 -6.24 10.44 -21.97
C ALA A 196 -7.49 10.80 -21.16
N ASP A 197 -8.12 11.95 -21.44
CA ASP A 197 -9.37 12.35 -20.80
C ASP A 197 -10.43 11.25 -20.93
N ASP A 198 -11.16 11.01 -19.84
CA ASP A 198 -12.19 9.98 -19.77
C ASP A 198 -13.48 10.52 -19.16
N ARG A 199 -14.60 9.87 -19.50
CA ARG A 199 -15.94 10.17 -19.01
C ARG A 199 -16.58 8.90 -18.47
N ILE A 200 -16.87 8.92 -17.19
CA ILE A 200 -17.51 7.78 -16.51
C ILE A 200 -18.85 8.19 -15.91
N THR A 201 -19.74 7.23 -15.75
CA THR A 201 -21.01 7.43 -15.04
C THR A 201 -20.88 6.84 -13.65
N ALA A 202 -21.04 7.66 -12.62
CA ALA A 202 -21.07 7.21 -11.24
C ALA A 202 -22.34 6.39 -10.96
N PRO A 203 -22.37 5.55 -9.91
CA PRO A 203 -23.52 4.69 -9.62
C PRO A 203 -24.85 5.42 -9.39
N ASP A 204 -24.80 6.71 -9.04
CA ASP A 204 -25.95 7.60 -8.89
C ASP A 204 -26.45 8.18 -10.23
N GLY A 205 -25.83 7.79 -11.35
CA GLY A 205 -26.13 8.30 -12.70
C GLY A 205 -25.40 9.60 -13.05
N THR A 206 -24.63 10.18 -12.11
CA THR A 206 -23.89 11.43 -12.36
C THR A 206 -22.75 11.18 -13.35
N ARG A 207 -22.63 12.03 -14.37
CA ARG A 207 -21.49 12.00 -15.29
C ARG A 207 -20.29 12.72 -14.71
N LEU A 208 -19.16 12.04 -14.72
CA LEU A 208 -17.89 12.54 -14.23
C LEU A 208 -16.91 12.67 -15.38
N VAL A 209 -16.13 13.74 -15.36
CA VAL A 209 -15.01 13.96 -16.27
C VAL A 209 -13.72 13.74 -15.49
N LEU A 210 -12.84 12.89 -16.02
CA LEU A 210 -11.51 12.65 -15.49
C LEU A 210 -10.50 13.26 -16.46
N ARG A 211 -9.59 14.11 -15.95
CA ARG A 211 -8.46 14.63 -16.73
C ARG A 211 -7.15 14.49 -16.00
N ALA A 212 -6.14 14.07 -16.73
CA ALA A 212 -4.77 14.14 -16.27
C ALA A 212 -4.27 15.59 -16.36
N SER A 213 -3.53 16.04 -15.34
CA SER A 213 -2.83 17.32 -15.37
C SER A 213 -1.76 17.34 -16.47
N ARG A 214 -1.22 18.52 -16.81
CA ARG A 214 -0.18 18.66 -17.85
C ARG A 214 1.05 17.79 -17.58
N GLY A 215 1.45 17.65 -16.32
CA GLY A 215 2.55 16.78 -15.88
C GLY A 215 2.12 15.34 -15.63
N ARG A 216 0.85 15.00 -15.86
CA ARG A 216 0.20 13.70 -15.62
C ARG A 216 0.28 13.17 -14.19
N ALA A 217 0.84 13.90 -13.25
CA ALA A 217 0.95 13.48 -11.85
C ALA A 217 -0.39 13.49 -11.08
N ILE A 218 -1.41 14.20 -11.57
CA ILE A 218 -2.72 14.32 -10.90
C ILE A 218 -3.82 14.03 -11.90
N ILE A 219 -4.80 13.22 -11.50
CA ILE A 219 -6.08 13.02 -12.18
C ILE A 219 -7.13 13.82 -11.42
N SER A 220 -7.61 14.90 -12.01
CA SER A 220 -8.69 15.69 -11.43
C SER A 220 -10.05 15.17 -11.93
N VAL A 221 -11.04 15.22 -11.03
CA VAL A 221 -12.40 14.72 -11.25
C VAL A 221 -13.40 15.83 -11.00
N TRP A 222 -14.29 16.04 -11.98
CA TRP A 222 -15.40 16.98 -11.89
C TRP A 222 -16.71 16.30 -12.27
N ARG A 223 -17.82 16.94 -11.91
CA ARG A 223 -19.10 16.68 -12.55
C ARG A 223 -19.11 17.34 -13.93
N GLU A 224 -19.63 16.63 -14.92
CA GLU A 224 -19.88 17.19 -16.26
C GLU A 224 -20.89 18.36 -16.23
#